data_AF-A0A8H6NKF5-F1
#
_entry.id   AF-A0A8H6NKF5-F1
#
_cell.length_a   1.000
_cell.length_b   1.000
_cell.length_c   1.000
_cell.angle_alpha   90.00
_cell.angle_beta   90.00
_cell.angle_gamma   90.00
#
_symmetry.space_group_name_H-M   'P 1'
#
loop_
_entity.id
_entity.type
_entity.pdbx_description
1 polymer ?
#
loop_
_entity_poly.entity_id
_entity_poly.type
_entity_poly.pdbx_seq_one_letter_code
_entity_poly.pdbx_strand_id
1 'polypeptide(L)'
;MSSPQNAAKTDLWLEPLSEEDHLQDFHEICSDEPASFWSTQPPTVSLEDSVQKMRTIYARNPQKPWLASYAVMSSEYPGPDAEPTTKMIGMVRTSQPSPCGLMFGYKIRSDCWGQGYGTRAVKMFLDEYWKEPRWAPRGEVFAAPRRLSVAARNPSPPAGSVTDEASASVNDEPSSLETDDASSTSTNVFYGWEGKYPEFGGDDANMIIDIKHLIASVDLGNEGSMRVARKCGGKHVAVDRESVKVWRFGEKRDMAIWRMDRPDSG
;
A
#
# COMPACT_ATOMS: atom_id res chain seq x y z
N MET A 1 -0.60 13.59 -53.04
CA MET A 1 0.36 13.54 -51.92
C MET A 1 -0.45 13.57 -50.65
N SER A 2 -0.66 12.40 -50.06
CA SER A 2 -1.47 12.26 -48.83
C SER A 2 -0.60 12.58 -47.63
N SER A 3 -0.99 13.57 -46.83
CA SER A 3 -0.35 13.89 -45.56
C SER A 3 -0.33 12.66 -44.64
N PRO A 4 0.77 12.39 -43.93
CA PRO A 4 0.81 11.31 -42.95
C PRO A 4 -0.15 11.66 -41.81
N GLN A 5 -1.01 10.68 -41.49
CA GLN A 5 -1.90 10.70 -40.34
C GLN A 5 -1.08 10.99 -39.08
N ASN A 6 -1.38 12.10 -38.40
CA ASN A 6 -0.98 12.30 -37.00
C ASN A 6 -1.60 11.16 -36.20
N ALA A 7 -0.81 10.11 -35.93
CA ALA A 7 -1.14 9.16 -34.88
C ALA A 7 -1.33 9.99 -33.61
N ALA A 8 -2.51 9.94 -33.01
CA ALA A 8 -2.81 10.68 -31.79
C ALA A 8 -1.78 10.29 -30.73
N LYS A 9 -0.89 11.23 -30.40
CA LYS A 9 0.10 11.04 -29.33
C LYS A 9 -0.68 10.81 -28.05
N THR A 10 -0.48 9.67 -27.38
CA THR A 10 -1.06 9.42 -26.07
C THR A 10 -0.49 10.43 -25.09
N ASP A 11 -1.38 11.22 -24.47
CA ASP A 11 -1.07 12.23 -23.47
C ASP A 11 -0.57 11.65 -22.15
N LEU A 12 -0.84 10.36 -21.89
CA LEU A 12 -0.42 9.61 -20.70
C LEU A 12 0.12 8.23 -21.09
N TRP A 13 1.27 7.82 -20.54
CA TRP A 13 1.85 6.49 -20.74
C TRP A 13 2.60 5.95 -19.51
N LEU A 14 3.01 4.69 -19.57
CA LEU A 14 3.83 4.04 -18.55
C LEU A 14 5.23 3.80 -19.07
N GLU A 15 6.24 4.12 -18.25
CA GLU A 15 7.63 3.76 -18.49
C GLU A 15 8.15 2.92 -17.33
N PRO A 16 9.05 1.95 -17.55
CA PRO A 16 9.67 1.25 -16.44
C PRO A 16 10.43 2.24 -15.55
N LEU A 17 10.10 2.25 -14.26
CA LEU A 17 10.70 3.20 -13.33
C LEU A 17 12.22 2.95 -13.23
N SER A 18 13.01 4.00 -13.46
CA SER A 18 14.48 3.98 -13.50
C SER A 18 15.04 5.19 -12.74
N GLU A 19 16.20 5.02 -12.13
CA GLU A 19 16.91 6.13 -11.46
C GLU A 19 17.43 7.15 -12.48
N GLU A 20 17.93 6.67 -13.62
CA GLU A 20 18.53 7.50 -14.68
C GLU A 20 17.53 8.52 -15.24
N ASP A 21 16.30 8.10 -15.52
CA ASP A 21 15.33 8.95 -16.23
C ASP A 21 14.36 9.65 -15.27
N HIS A 22 14.07 9.06 -14.10
CA HIS A 22 12.91 9.45 -13.30
C HIS A 22 13.24 9.98 -11.90
N LEU A 23 14.51 9.97 -11.46
CA LEU A 23 14.86 10.27 -10.07
C LEU A 23 14.36 11.65 -9.60
N GLN A 24 14.51 12.68 -10.43
CA GLN A 24 14.14 14.04 -10.05
C GLN A 24 12.63 14.17 -9.82
N ASP A 25 11.82 13.72 -10.78
CA ASP A 25 10.35 13.76 -10.65
C ASP A 25 9.84 12.81 -9.55
N PHE A 26 10.47 11.65 -9.38
CA PHE A 26 10.17 10.73 -8.29
C PHE A 26 10.40 11.39 -6.93
N HIS A 27 11.51 12.14 -6.77
CA HIS A 27 11.79 12.88 -5.55
C HIS A 27 10.72 13.95 -5.30
N GLU A 28 10.36 14.75 -6.31
CA GLU A 28 9.29 15.75 -6.17
C GLU A 28 7.96 15.13 -5.71
N ILE A 29 7.57 13.98 -6.29
CA ILE A 29 6.36 13.25 -5.87
C ILE A 29 6.50 12.69 -4.45
N CYS A 30 7.68 12.21 -4.07
CA CYS A 30 7.90 11.63 -2.74
C CYS A 30 8.09 12.68 -1.64
N SER A 31 8.53 13.89 -1.97
CA SER A 31 8.64 15.01 -1.04
C SER A 31 7.35 15.81 -0.92
N ASP A 32 6.42 15.68 -1.88
CA ASP A 32 5.06 16.20 -1.80
C ASP A 32 4.30 15.55 -0.62
N GLU A 33 4.09 16.34 0.44
CA GLU A 33 3.42 15.92 1.66
C GLU A 33 1.95 15.54 1.40
N PRO A 34 1.13 16.37 0.71
CA PRO A 34 -0.19 15.95 0.23
C PRO A 34 -0.17 14.61 -0.53
N ALA A 35 0.73 14.42 -1.51
CA ALA A 35 0.80 13.16 -2.26
C ALA A 35 1.18 11.95 -1.38
N SER A 36 1.87 12.21 -0.27
CA SER A 36 2.29 11.20 0.70
C SER A 36 1.32 11.03 1.87
N PHE A 37 0.21 11.78 1.92
CA PHE A 37 -0.71 11.81 3.06
C PHE A 37 -1.21 10.41 3.48
N TRP A 38 -1.51 9.55 2.50
CA TRP A 38 -2.02 8.18 2.73
C TRP A 38 -0.94 7.09 2.69
N SER A 39 0.34 7.47 2.69
CA SER A 39 1.47 6.55 2.64
C SER A 39 1.77 5.94 4.02
N THR A 40 2.38 4.76 4.07
CA THR A 40 2.96 4.23 5.32
C THR A 40 4.28 4.90 5.67
N GLN A 41 4.94 5.50 4.68
CA GLN A 41 6.21 6.20 4.83
C GLN A 41 6.02 7.71 4.73
N PRO A 42 6.76 8.49 5.54
CA PRO A 42 6.76 9.94 5.43
C PRO A 42 7.31 10.42 4.08
N PRO A 43 7.08 11.71 3.75
CA PRO A 43 7.72 12.33 2.60
C PRO A 43 9.24 12.26 2.72
N THR A 44 9.92 12.11 1.59
CA THR A 44 11.39 12.16 1.54
C THR A 44 11.86 13.61 1.66
N VAL A 45 12.89 13.86 2.47
CA VAL A 45 13.43 15.22 2.66
C VAL A 45 14.52 15.53 1.64
N SER A 46 15.36 14.54 1.32
CA SER A 46 16.48 14.70 0.39
C SER A 46 16.35 13.86 -0.88
N LEU A 47 17.11 14.24 -1.90
CA LEU A 47 17.28 13.45 -3.12
C LEU A 47 17.93 12.09 -2.80
N GLU A 48 18.87 12.07 -1.86
CA GLU A 48 19.54 10.83 -1.42
C GLU A 48 18.55 9.84 -0.79
N ASP A 49 17.63 10.31 0.07
CA ASP A 49 16.55 9.47 0.60
C ASP A 49 15.69 8.87 -0.52
N SER A 50 15.48 9.65 -1.58
CA SER A 50 14.68 9.24 -2.74
C SER A 50 15.41 8.21 -3.60
N VAL A 51 16.72 8.36 -3.80
CA VAL A 51 17.58 7.35 -4.41
C VAL A 51 17.51 6.05 -3.63
N GLN A 52 17.70 6.11 -2.31
CA GLN A 52 17.68 4.92 -1.47
C GLN A 52 16.31 4.23 -1.51
N LYS A 53 15.23 5.02 -1.46
CA LYS A 53 13.86 4.52 -1.61
C LYS A 53 13.63 3.88 -2.98
N MET A 54 14.14 4.47 -4.05
CA MET A 54 14.02 3.90 -5.39
C MET A 54 14.75 2.56 -5.50
N ARG A 55 15.99 2.48 -5.01
CA ARG A 55 16.84 1.28 -5.05
C ARG A 55 16.38 0.13 -4.16
N THR A 56 15.69 0.43 -3.06
CA THR A 56 15.25 -0.61 -2.10
C THR A 56 13.82 -1.04 -2.34
N ILE A 57 12.93 -0.05 -2.41
CA ILE A 57 11.50 -0.31 -2.39
C ILE A 57 11.01 -0.47 -3.83
N TYR A 58 11.44 0.39 -4.75
CA TYR A 58 10.90 0.46 -6.12
C TYR A 58 11.74 -0.26 -7.17
N ALA A 59 12.92 -0.77 -6.82
CA ALA A 59 13.85 -1.36 -7.76
C ALA A 59 13.21 -2.52 -8.53
N ARG A 60 13.37 -2.49 -9.85
CA ARG A 60 13.05 -3.62 -10.69
C ARG A 60 14.06 -4.72 -10.38
N ASN A 61 13.55 -5.90 -10.07
CA ASN A 61 14.35 -7.08 -9.81
C ASN A 61 14.10 -8.08 -10.95
N PRO A 62 15.07 -8.28 -11.86
CA PRO A 62 14.92 -9.25 -12.96
C PRO A 62 14.63 -10.68 -12.50
N GLN A 63 15.05 -11.05 -11.29
CA GLN A 63 14.78 -12.35 -10.67
C GLN A 63 13.37 -12.43 -10.07
N LYS A 64 12.66 -11.30 -9.94
CA LYS A 64 11.27 -11.22 -9.47
C LYS A 64 10.40 -10.49 -10.50
N PRO A 65 10.18 -11.08 -11.69
CA PRO A 65 9.43 -10.44 -12.77
C PRO A 65 7.95 -10.18 -12.44
N TRP A 66 7.41 -10.78 -11.38
CA TRP A 66 6.08 -10.45 -10.85
C TRP A 66 6.04 -9.11 -10.12
N LEU A 67 7.20 -8.58 -9.72
CA LEU A 67 7.33 -7.25 -9.13
C LEU A 67 7.54 -6.20 -10.23
N ALA A 68 6.48 -5.45 -10.52
CA ALA A 68 6.47 -4.39 -11.50
C ALA A 68 6.47 -3.01 -10.82
N SER A 69 7.26 -2.08 -11.38
CA SER A 69 7.28 -0.66 -11.00
C SER A 69 7.34 0.18 -12.27
N TYR A 70 6.36 1.06 -12.44
CA TYR A 70 6.25 1.96 -13.57
C TYR A 70 6.14 3.41 -13.13
N ALA A 71 6.82 4.29 -13.86
CA ALA A 71 6.56 5.72 -13.88
C ALA A 71 5.31 6.00 -14.72
N VAL A 72 4.50 6.94 -14.27
CA VAL A 72 3.32 7.44 -14.98
C VAL A 72 3.72 8.77 -15.62
N MET A 73 3.88 8.77 -16.93
CA MET A 73 4.37 9.90 -17.70
C MET A 73 3.21 10.65 -18.35
N SER A 74 3.29 11.98 -18.38
CA SER A 74 2.36 12.84 -19.11
C SER A 74 3.13 13.79 -20.03
N SER A 75 2.64 14.01 -21.24
CA SER A 75 3.17 15.01 -22.17
C SER A 75 2.48 16.37 -22.09
N GLU A 76 1.39 16.45 -21.31
CA GLU A 76 0.56 17.64 -21.14
C GLU A 76 0.76 18.31 -19.77
N TYR A 77 1.85 17.99 -19.08
CA TYR A 77 2.11 18.60 -17.79
C TYR A 77 2.47 20.08 -17.97
N PRO A 78 1.79 21.02 -17.29
CA PRO A 78 2.07 22.44 -17.43
C PRO A 78 3.49 22.77 -16.98
N GLY A 79 4.33 23.21 -17.92
CA GLY A 79 5.69 23.66 -17.62
C GLY A 79 5.72 25.06 -16.98
N PRO A 80 6.91 25.53 -16.54
CA PRO A 80 7.08 26.85 -15.94
C PRO A 80 6.56 28.01 -16.80
N ASP A 81 6.64 27.87 -18.13
CA ASP A 81 6.21 28.87 -19.11
C ASP A 81 4.81 28.57 -19.69
N ALA A 82 4.01 27.73 -19.01
CA ALA A 82 2.73 27.19 -19.48
C ALA A 82 2.79 26.37 -20.79
N GLU A 83 4.00 26.11 -21.30
CA GLU A 83 4.21 25.16 -22.40
C GLU A 83 4.10 23.71 -21.89
N PRO A 84 3.42 22.81 -22.61
CA PRO A 84 3.34 21.40 -22.27
C PRO A 84 4.73 20.77 -22.20
N THR A 85 5.03 20.14 -21.06
CA THR A 85 6.29 19.42 -20.84
C THR A 85 6.01 17.95 -20.59
N THR A 86 6.96 17.10 -21.00
CA THR A 86 6.93 15.69 -20.63
C THR A 86 7.49 15.53 -19.23
N LYS A 87 6.70 14.95 -18.32
CA LYS A 87 7.06 14.80 -16.91
C LYS A 87 6.45 13.53 -16.32
N MET A 88 7.14 12.92 -15.36
CA MET A 88 6.55 11.88 -14.53
C MET A 88 5.61 12.53 -13.51
N ILE A 89 4.32 12.20 -13.61
CA ILE A 89 3.26 12.74 -12.74
C ILE A 89 2.82 11.75 -11.66
N GLY A 90 3.39 10.54 -11.66
CA GLY A 90 3.06 9.52 -10.68
C GLY A 90 3.83 8.24 -10.88
N MET A 91 3.48 7.24 -10.08
CA MET A 91 4.04 5.89 -10.14
C MET A 91 2.98 4.87 -9.77
N VAL A 92 3.11 3.66 -10.32
CA VAL A 92 2.27 2.52 -10.00
C VAL A 92 3.13 1.26 -9.93
N ARG A 93 2.87 0.42 -8.94
CA ARG A 93 3.71 -0.75 -8.69
C ARG A 93 3.01 -1.85 -7.92
N THR A 94 3.49 -3.08 -8.09
CA THR A 94 3.27 -4.15 -7.12
C THR A 94 4.24 -4.02 -5.95
N SER A 95 3.81 -4.40 -4.76
CA SER A 95 4.60 -4.30 -3.53
C SER A 95 4.69 -5.63 -2.79
N GLN A 96 4.37 -5.63 -1.51
CA GLN A 96 4.56 -6.77 -0.62
C GLN A 96 3.43 -7.80 -0.77
N PRO A 97 3.68 -9.07 -0.40
CA PRO A 97 2.61 -10.04 -0.22
C PRO A 97 1.64 -9.60 0.87
N SER A 98 0.38 -10.00 0.74
CA SER A 98 -0.64 -9.88 1.79
C SER A 98 -1.33 -11.22 2.00
N PRO A 99 -2.08 -11.39 3.10
CA PRO A 99 -2.86 -12.61 3.30
C PRO A 99 -3.85 -12.92 2.17
N CYS A 100 -4.23 -11.91 1.36
CA CYS A 100 -5.18 -12.05 0.27
C CYS A 100 -4.53 -12.10 -1.13
N GLY A 101 -3.21 -11.90 -1.25
CA GLY A 101 -2.49 -11.89 -2.53
C GLY A 101 -1.47 -10.74 -2.65
N LEU A 102 -0.84 -10.63 -3.83
CA LEU A 102 0.20 -9.63 -4.07
C LEU A 102 -0.41 -8.23 -4.10
N MET A 103 0.13 -7.33 -3.29
CA MET A 103 -0.37 -5.96 -3.23
C MET A 103 0.13 -5.13 -4.42
N PHE A 104 -0.64 -4.11 -4.76
CA PHE A 104 -0.19 -3.03 -5.61
C PHE A 104 -0.67 -1.68 -5.06
N GLY A 105 -0.02 -0.61 -5.50
CA GLY A 105 -0.35 0.75 -5.11
C GLY A 105 0.12 1.75 -6.14
N TYR A 106 -0.38 2.96 -6.02
CA TYR A 106 0.00 4.07 -6.88
C TYR A 106 0.14 5.36 -6.07
N LYS A 107 0.86 6.32 -6.63
CA LYS A 107 0.96 7.68 -6.11
C LYS A 107 0.97 8.64 -7.30
N ILE A 108 0.13 9.67 -7.24
CA ILE A 108 0.05 10.75 -8.23
C ILE A 108 0.38 12.05 -7.49
N ARG A 109 1.11 12.96 -8.15
CA ARG A 109 1.34 14.33 -7.65
C ARG A 109 0.03 14.99 -7.22
N SER A 110 0.07 15.78 -6.15
CA SER A 110 -1.15 16.40 -5.62
C SER A 110 -1.77 17.43 -6.56
N ASP A 111 -0.95 18.18 -7.32
CA ASP A 111 -1.37 19.11 -8.36
C ASP A 111 -2.13 18.43 -9.54
N CYS A 112 -1.97 17.13 -9.71
CA CYS A 112 -2.61 16.32 -10.74
C CYS A 112 -3.91 15.63 -10.24
N TRP A 113 -4.33 15.86 -9.00
CA TRP A 113 -5.53 15.24 -8.46
C TRP A 113 -6.82 15.81 -9.08
N GLY A 114 -7.89 15.00 -9.05
CA GLY A 114 -9.19 15.39 -9.62
C GLY A 114 -9.29 15.32 -11.14
N GLN A 115 -8.17 15.19 -11.86
CA GLN A 115 -8.12 15.17 -13.33
C GLN A 115 -8.26 13.77 -13.95
N GLY A 116 -8.48 12.73 -13.12
CA GLY A 116 -8.68 11.36 -13.59
C GLY A 116 -7.41 10.55 -13.87
N TYR A 117 -6.22 11.16 -13.76
CA TYR A 117 -4.93 10.49 -13.99
C TYR A 117 -4.76 9.20 -13.18
N GLY A 118 -5.13 9.18 -11.90
CA GLY A 118 -5.04 7.96 -11.08
C GLY A 118 -5.85 6.79 -11.64
N THR A 119 -7.05 7.05 -12.18
CA THR A 119 -7.85 5.98 -12.81
C THR A 119 -7.20 5.49 -14.10
N ARG A 120 -6.71 6.41 -14.94
CA ARG A 120 -6.08 6.05 -16.21
C ARG A 120 -4.79 5.27 -15.99
N ALA A 121 -3.93 5.74 -15.08
CA ALA A 121 -2.68 5.07 -14.72
C ALA A 121 -2.90 3.66 -14.18
N VAL A 122 -3.86 3.46 -13.28
CA VAL A 122 -4.16 2.12 -12.74
C VAL A 122 -4.72 1.20 -13.82
N LYS A 123 -5.61 1.68 -14.71
CA LYS A 123 -6.09 0.88 -15.84
C LYS A 123 -4.95 0.44 -16.76
N MET A 124 -4.12 1.39 -17.19
CA MET A 124 -2.95 1.10 -18.04
C MET A 124 -2.01 0.10 -17.38
N PHE A 125 -1.80 0.23 -16.06
CA PHE A 125 -0.97 -0.71 -15.32
C PHE A 125 -1.58 -2.11 -15.26
N LEU A 126 -2.88 -2.24 -15.00
CA LEU A 126 -3.54 -3.54 -14.99
C LEU A 126 -3.51 -4.19 -16.39
N ASP A 127 -3.78 -3.40 -17.44
CA ASP A 127 -3.70 -3.86 -18.83
C ASP A 127 -2.30 -4.37 -19.15
N GLU A 128 -1.25 -3.63 -18.79
CA GLU A 128 0.15 -4.02 -18.96
C GLU A 128 0.54 -5.23 -18.11
N TYR A 129 0.15 -5.24 -16.83
CA TYR A 129 0.50 -6.29 -15.88
C TYR A 129 -0.08 -7.63 -16.31
N TRP A 130 -1.28 -7.64 -16.91
CA TRP A 130 -1.98 -8.83 -17.34
C TRP A 130 -1.76 -9.26 -18.80
N LYS A 131 -0.88 -8.58 -19.55
CA LYS A 131 -0.50 -9.02 -20.91
C LYS A 131 0.08 -10.43 -20.94
N GLU A 132 0.75 -10.83 -19.87
CA GLU A 132 1.41 -12.12 -19.75
C GLU A 132 1.10 -12.78 -18.39
N PRO A 133 1.02 -14.12 -18.32
CA PRO A 133 0.96 -14.84 -17.06
C PRO A 133 2.16 -14.50 -16.17
N ARG A 134 1.93 -14.41 -14.85
CA ARG A 134 3.00 -14.08 -13.90
C ARG A 134 3.10 -15.16 -12.85
N TRP A 135 4.25 -15.81 -12.83
CA TRP A 135 4.55 -16.91 -11.93
C TRP A 135 5.45 -16.42 -10.81
N ALA A 136 5.09 -16.75 -9.57
CA ALA A 136 5.85 -16.35 -8.39
C ALA A 136 5.80 -17.46 -7.32
N PRO A 137 6.81 -17.56 -6.45
CA PRO A 137 6.69 -18.37 -5.25
C PRO A 137 5.49 -17.91 -4.43
N ARG A 138 4.69 -18.85 -3.93
CA ARG A 138 3.46 -18.57 -3.20
C ARG A 138 3.67 -17.64 -2.02
N GLY A 139 4.77 -17.80 -1.27
CA GLY A 139 5.12 -16.94 -0.14
C GLY A 139 5.45 -15.50 -0.52
N GLU A 140 5.75 -15.23 -1.79
CA GLU A 140 5.96 -13.88 -2.33
C GLU A 140 4.66 -13.21 -2.81
N VAL A 141 3.56 -13.96 -2.86
CA VAL A 141 2.23 -13.48 -3.23
C VAL A 141 1.33 -13.43 -2.00
N PHE A 142 1.34 -14.48 -1.19
CA PHE A 142 0.49 -14.64 -0.01
C PHE A 142 1.35 -14.60 1.25
N ALA A 143 1.06 -13.65 2.14
CA ALA A 143 1.65 -13.62 3.47
C ALA A 143 0.87 -14.56 4.40
N ALA A 144 1.57 -15.20 5.35
CA ALA A 144 0.90 -15.95 6.40
C ALA A 144 -0.02 -15.02 7.21
N PRO A 145 -1.25 -15.45 7.58
CA PRO A 145 -2.08 -14.69 8.49
C PRO A 145 -1.33 -14.47 9.80
N ARG A 146 -1.35 -13.25 10.34
CA ARG A 146 -0.73 -12.96 11.64
C ARG A 146 -1.41 -13.83 12.69
N ARG A 147 -0.67 -14.79 13.28
CA ARG A 147 -1.13 -15.47 14.49
C ARG A 147 -1.23 -14.43 15.59
N LEU A 148 -2.45 -14.07 15.98
CA LEU A 148 -2.68 -13.32 17.21
C LEU A 148 -2.30 -14.25 18.37
N SER A 149 -1.29 -13.88 19.15
CA SER A 149 -1.03 -14.56 20.41
C SER A 149 -2.18 -14.25 21.36
N VAL A 150 -3.10 -15.20 21.53
CA VAL A 150 -4.04 -15.17 22.65
C VAL A 150 -3.18 -15.38 23.89
N ALA A 151 -2.79 -14.30 24.57
CA ALA A 151 -2.26 -14.40 25.91
C ALA A 151 -3.36 -15.05 26.77
N ALA A 152 -3.18 -16.32 27.10
CA ALA A 152 -4.07 -17.06 27.98
C ALA A 152 -4.12 -16.35 29.33
N ARG A 153 -5.18 -15.57 29.58
CA ARG A 153 -5.52 -15.12 30.92
C ARG A 153 -5.99 -16.34 31.71
N ASN A 154 -5.09 -16.97 32.46
CA ASN A 154 -5.47 -17.80 33.58
C ASN A 154 -5.83 -16.86 34.75
N PRO A 155 -7.09 -16.80 35.23
CA PRO A 155 -7.37 -16.16 36.51
C PRO A 155 -7.05 -17.17 37.62
N SER A 156 -5.92 -16.98 38.31
CA SER A 156 -5.74 -17.57 39.62
C SER A 156 -6.67 -16.85 40.62
N PRO A 157 -7.40 -17.56 41.50
CA PRO A 157 -8.23 -16.92 42.51
C PRO A 157 -7.36 -16.37 43.66
N PRO A 158 -7.69 -15.21 44.26
CA PRO A 158 -6.96 -14.71 45.41
C PRO A 158 -7.35 -15.49 46.67
N ALA A 159 -6.34 -16.01 47.37
CA ALA A 159 -6.47 -16.51 48.73
C ALA A 159 -6.53 -15.33 49.72
N GLY A 160 -7.19 -15.56 50.86
CA GLY A 160 -7.77 -14.53 51.71
C GLY A 160 -6.87 -13.78 52.71
N SER A 161 -7.47 -12.67 53.16
CA SER A 161 -7.68 -12.20 54.55
C SER A 161 -6.56 -11.57 55.41
N VAL A 162 -6.81 -10.28 55.77
CA VAL A 162 -6.86 -9.66 57.14
C VAL A 162 -5.49 -9.41 57.82
N THR A 163 -5.08 -8.23 58.34
CA THR A 163 -5.66 -7.22 59.29
C THR A 163 -5.02 -5.81 59.17
N ASP A 164 -5.70 -4.81 59.77
CA ASP A 164 -5.35 -3.40 60.07
C ASP A 164 -4.02 -3.12 60.81
N GLU A 165 -3.40 -1.95 60.60
CA GLU A 165 -3.38 -0.80 61.55
C GLU A 165 -2.42 0.35 61.11
N ALA A 166 -2.67 1.53 61.69
CA ALA A 166 -2.31 2.89 61.30
C ALA A 166 -0.82 3.31 61.36
N SER A 167 -0.46 4.42 60.67
CA SER A 167 0.22 5.62 61.22
C SER A 167 0.72 6.60 60.14
N ALA A 168 0.72 7.89 60.48
CA ALA A 168 0.96 9.08 59.66
C ALA A 168 2.39 9.25 59.06
N SER A 169 2.49 10.00 57.95
CA SER A 169 3.14 11.33 57.87
C SER A 169 3.44 11.77 56.42
N VAL A 170 3.75 13.06 56.30
CA VAL A 170 3.72 13.98 55.17
C VAL A 170 5.04 14.00 54.39
N ASN A 171 5.03 13.96 53.05
CA ASN A 171 5.64 14.91 52.11
C ASN A 171 5.96 14.37 50.69
N ASP A 172 5.77 15.28 49.73
CA ASP A 172 6.44 15.50 48.43
C ASP A 172 6.22 14.57 47.21
N GLU A 173 5.59 15.19 46.20
CA GLU A 173 5.63 14.93 44.75
C GLU A 173 7.06 15.02 44.16
N PRO A 174 7.30 14.80 42.84
CA PRO A 174 6.46 14.19 41.80
C PRO A 174 7.21 13.12 40.97
N SER A 175 6.52 12.12 40.39
CA SER A 175 7.13 11.31 39.32
C SER A 175 6.12 10.48 38.54
N SER A 176 6.33 10.51 37.21
CA SER A 176 5.92 9.55 36.19
C SER A 176 4.42 9.42 35.88
N LEU A 177 4.05 10.05 34.75
CA LEU A 177 2.97 9.59 33.88
C LEU A 177 3.13 8.08 33.65
N GLU A 178 2.18 7.30 34.16
CA GLU A 178 1.99 5.92 33.76
C GLU A 178 1.41 5.88 32.35
N THR A 179 2.03 5.07 31.51
CA THR A 179 1.58 4.74 30.16
C THR A 179 0.36 3.83 30.25
N ASP A 180 -0.78 4.30 29.74
CA ASP A 180 -1.95 3.46 29.52
C ASP A 180 -1.66 2.40 28.46
N ASP A 181 -1.50 1.17 28.94
CA ASP A 181 -1.32 -0.04 28.14
C ASP A 181 -2.69 -0.47 27.58
N ALA A 182 -3.11 0.16 26.48
CA ALA A 182 -4.32 -0.22 25.77
C ALA A 182 -4.07 -1.51 24.97
N SER A 183 -4.37 -2.66 25.57
CA SER A 183 -4.46 -3.94 24.88
C SER A 183 -5.63 -3.94 23.88
N SER A 184 -5.44 -3.36 22.70
CA SER A 184 -6.40 -3.49 21.59
C SER A 184 -6.39 -4.93 21.08
N THR A 185 -7.45 -5.67 21.40
CA THR A 185 -7.68 -7.00 20.87
C THR A 185 -8.34 -6.85 19.49
N SER A 186 -7.53 -6.51 18.47
CA SER A 186 -8.04 -6.35 17.11
C SER A 186 -8.55 -7.69 16.58
N THR A 187 -9.86 -7.75 16.34
CA THR A 187 -10.50 -8.88 15.67
C THR A 187 -10.63 -8.51 14.20
N ASN A 188 -9.81 -9.13 13.36
CA ASN A 188 -9.91 -8.99 11.91
C ASN A 188 -11.20 -9.67 11.42
N VAL A 189 -12.27 -8.90 11.21
CA VAL A 189 -13.54 -9.42 10.69
C VAL A 189 -13.64 -9.10 9.19
N PHE A 190 -13.30 -10.07 8.36
CA PHE A 190 -13.48 -10.04 6.91
C PHE A 190 -14.94 -10.39 6.56
N TYR A 191 -15.81 -9.39 6.44
CA TYR A 191 -17.18 -9.61 5.93
C TYR A 191 -17.13 -9.91 4.42
N GLY A 192 -17.45 -11.16 4.04
CA GLY A 192 -17.68 -11.54 2.63
C GLY A 192 -16.69 -12.53 2.01
N TRP A 193 -15.68 -13.00 2.75
CA TRP A 193 -14.79 -14.07 2.30
C TRP A 193 -15.09 -15.34 3.10
N GLU A 194 -15.79 -16.30 2.51
CA GLU A 194 -16.12 -17.60 3.13
C GLU A 194 -14.91 -18.54 3.26
N GLY A 195 -13.76 -18.19 2.67
CA GLY A 195 -12.55 -19.00 2.76
C GLY A 195 -11.80 -18.77 4.08
N LYS A 196 -11.48 -19.83 4.81
CA LYS A 196 -10.40 -19.75 5.80
C LYS A 196 -9.14 -19.24 5.10
N TYR A 197 -8.34 -18.41 5.78
CA TYR A 197 -6.97 -18.18 5.33
C TYR A 197 -6.34 -19.54 5.06
N PRO A 198 -5.72 -19.76 3.90
CA PRO A 198 -5.11 -21.06 3.70
C PRO A 198 -3.95 -21.15 4.71
N GLU A 199 -4.08 -22.07 5.66
CA GLU A 199 -3.01 -22.37 6.60
C GLU A 199 -1.90 -23.05 5.80
N PHE A 200 -0.76 -22.38 5.65
CA PHE A 200 0.34 -22.87 4.82
C PHE A 200 1.30 -23.72 5.65
N GLY A 201 1.59 -24.93 5.18
CA GLY A 201 2.77 -25.67 5.62
C GLY A 201 4.05 -25.00 5.10
N GLY A 202 5.19 -25.26 5.75
CA GLY A 202 6.48 -24.67 5.35
C GLY A 202 6.90 -24.99 3.90
N ASP A 203 6.47 -26.13 3.36
CA ASP A 203 6.79 -26.56 2.00
C ASP A 203 5.98 -25.82 0.92
N ASP A 204 4.83 -25.25 1.27
CA ASP A 204 3.93 -24.58 0.31
C ASP A 204 4.43 -23.19 -0.12
N ALA A 205 5.33 -22.58 0.66
CA ALA A 205 5.80 -21.21 0.40
C ALA A 205 6.61 -21.09 -0.90
N ASN A 206 7.34 -22.15 -1.26
CA ASN A 206 8.16 -22.20 -2.47
C ASN A 206 7.40 -22.70 -3.71
N MET A 207 6.14 -23.13 -3.56
CA MET A 207 5.31 -23.54 -4.68
C MET A 207 5.13 -22.37 -5.65
N ILE A 208 5.50 -22.58 -6.92
CA ILE A 208 5.32 -21.58 -7.96
C ILE A 208 3.84 -21.56 -8.37
N ILE A 209 3.22 -20.38 -8.30
CA ILE A 209 1.81 -20.16 -8.62
C ILE A 209 1.65 -19.08 -9.68
N ASP A 210 0.59 -19.19 -10.48
CA ASP A 210 0.16 -18.13 -11.38
C ASP A 210 -0.64 -17.09 -10.59
N ILE A 211 -0.26 -15.83 -10.69
CA ILE A 211 -0.95 -14.72 -10.06
C ILE A 211 -2.22 -14.42 -10.87
N LYS A 212 -3.38 -14.65 -10.25
CA LYS A 212 -4.70 -14.44 -10.86
C LYS A 212 -5.37 -13.12 -10.46
N HIS A 213 -4.84 -12.44 -9.44
CA HIS A 213 -5.39 -11.18 -8.96
C HIS A 213 -4.34 -10.37 -8.21
N LEU A 214 -4.57 -9.05 -8.12
CA LEU A 214 -3.82 -8.13 -7.26
C LEU A 214 -4.71 -7.54 -6.17
N ILE A 215 -4.10 -7.08 -5.09
CA ILE A 215 -4.78 -6.48 -3.94
C ILE A 215 -4.44 -5.00 -3.80
N ALA A 216 -5.45 -4.14 -3.72
CA ALA A 216 -5.29 -2.76 -3.26
C ALA A 216 -5.81 -2.65 -1.83
N SER A 217 -5.04 -2.02 -0.94
CA SER A 217 -5.43 -1.73 0.43
C SER A 217 -5.55 -0.21 0.58
N VAL A 218 -6.72 0.27 0.97
CA VAL A 218 -7.08 1.69 0.91
C VAL A 218 -7.70 2.14 2.22
N ASP A 219 -7.17 3.20 2.83
CA ASP A 219 -7.75 3.81 4.04
C ASP A 219 -9.21 4.19 3.78
N LEU A 220 -10.10 3.92 4.74
CA LEU A 220 -11.52 4.24 4.60
C LEU A 220 -11.80 5.73 4.37
N GLY A 221 -10.92 6.62 4.83
CA GLY A 221 -11.00 8.07 4.57
C GLY A 221 -10.44 8.49 3.20
N ASN A 222 -9.74 7.60 2.49
CA ASN A 222 -9.18 7.89 1.17
C ASN A 222 -10.20 7.62 0.05
N GLU A 223 -11.26 8.44 0.02
CA GLU A 223 -12.34 8.30 -0.96
C GLU A 223 -11.86 8.36 -2.41
N GLY A 224 -10.81 9.13 -2.69
CA GLY A 224 -10.20 9.24 -4.02
C GLY A 224 -9.73 7.88 -4.53
N SER A 225 -8.97 7.16 -3.71
CA SER A 225 -8.43 5.84 -4.07
C SER A 225 -9.51 4.76 -4.07
N MET A 226 -10.50 4.85 -3.18
CA MET A 226 -11.69 3.99 -3.22
C MET A 226 -12.44 4.13 -4.56
N ARG A 227 -12.55 5.35 -5.08
CA ARG A 227 -13.19 5.65 -6.37
C ARG A 227 -12.37 5.12 -7.53
N VAL A 228 -11.05 5.23 -7.48
CA VAL A 228 -10.14 4.65 -8.48
C VAL A 228 -10.27 3.14 -8.52
N ALA A 229 -10.22 2.47 -7.36
CA ALA A 229 -10.36 1.01 -7.28
C ALA A 229 -11.67 0.54 -7.93
N ARG A 230 -12.80 1.18 -7.60
CA ARG A 230 -14.10 0.88 -8.21
C ARG A 230 -14.11 1.10 -9.72
N LYS A 231 -13.59 2.23 -10.21
CA LYS A 231 -13.55 2.56 -11.65
C LYS A 231 -12.65 1.65 -12.47
N CYS A 232 -11.70 0.97 -11.82
CA CYS A 232 -10.79 0.02 -12.43
C CYS A 232 -11.29 -1.43 -12.32
N GLY A 233 -12.55 -1.65 -11.94
CA GLY A 233 -13.14 -2.99 -11.85
C GLY A 233 -12.83 -3.73 -10.54
N GLY A 234 -12.27 -3.04 -9.55
CA GLY A 234 -11.97 -3.62 -8.26
C GLY A 234 -13.24 -4.07 -7.52
N LYS A 235 -13.19 -5.27 -6.96
CA LYS A 235 -14.22 -5.81 -6.08
C LYS A 235 -13.81 -5.54 -4.63
N HIS A 236 -14.66 -4.87 -3.87
CA HIS A 236 -14.45 -4.73 -2.43
C HIS A 236 -14.71 -6.08 -1.77
N VAL A 237 -13.70 -6.64 -1.11
CA VAL A 237 -13.77 -8.00 -0.55
C VAL A 237 -13.82 -8.03 0.97
N ALA A 238 -13.28 -7.01 1.64
CA ALA A 238 -13.24 -6.96 3.10
C ALA A 238 -12.75 -5.61 3.62
N VAL A 239 -12.82 -5.44 4.94
CA VAL A 239 -12.13 -4.39 5.70
C VAL A 239 -11.15 -5.06 6.67
N ASP A 240 -9.88 -4.69 6.61
CA ASP A 240 -8.84 -5.11 7.55
C ASP A 240 -8.63 -4.02 8.61
N ARG A 241 -9.08 -4.30 9.83
CA ARG A 241 -9.20 -3.31 10.92
C ARG A 241 -7.87 -3.10 11.64
N GLU A 242 -7.56 -1.85 11.98
CA GLU A 242 -6.33 -1.46 12.69
C GLU A 242 -5.07 -2.12 12.11
N SER A 243 -5.01 -2.23 10.78
CA SER A 243 -4.07 -3.12 10.09
C SER A 243 -2.79 -2.41 9.69
N VAL A 244 -2.89 -1.13 9.33
CA VAL A 244 -1.80 -0.37 8.73
C VAL A 244 -1.51 0.90 9.50
N LYS A 245 -0.23 1.14 9.78
CA LYS A 245 0.27 2.39 10.33
C LYS A 245 0.62 3.35 9.18
N VAL A 246 -0.24 4.34 8.97
CA VAL A 246 0.02 5.47 8.06
C VAL A 246 0.89 6.48 8.81
N TRP A 247 1.91 7.04 8.17
CA TRP A 247 2.98 7.79 8.87
C TRP A 247 2.45 8.99 9.68
N ARG A 248 1.36 9.60 9.20
CA ARG A 248 0.79 10.83 9.76
C ARG A 248 -0.07 10.60 11.00
N PHE A 249 -0.68 9.42 11.13
CA PHE A 249 -1.66 9.14 12.18
C PHE A 249 -0.98 8.45 13.38
N GLY A 250 -1.45 8.75 14.60
CA GLY A 250 -0.94 8.16 15.84
C GLY A 250 -1.38 6.70 16.02
N GLU A 251 -2.53 6.36 15.46
CA GLU A 251 -3.18 5.07 15.49
C GLU A 251 -2.94 4.25 14.22
N LYS A 252 -3.25 2.96 14.28
CA LYS A 252 -3.41 2.15 13.07
C LYS A 252 -4.78 2.40 12.46
N ARG A 253 -4.85 2.25 11.14
CA ARG A 253 -6.00 2.62 10.34
C ARG A 253 -6.69 1.39 9.76
N ASP A 254 -7.99 1.51 9.59
CA ASP A 254 -8.81 0.52 8.89
C ASP A 254 -8.62 0.64 7.38
N MET A 255 -8.49 -0.50 6.71
CA MET A 255 -8.21 -0.58 5.29
C MET A 255 -9.29 -1.36 4.56
N ALA A 256 -9.94 -0.73 3.58
CA ALA A 256 -10.74 -1.45 2.60
C ALA A 256 -9.83 -2.24 1.66
N ILE A 257 -10.11 -3.53 1.52
CA ILE A 257 -9.39 -4.46 0.66
C ILE A 257 -10.14 -4.63 -0.64
N TRP A 258 -9.46 -4.32 -1.74
CA TRP A 258 -9.97 -4.40 -3.10
C TRP A 258 -9.20 -5.44 -3.89
N ARG A 259 -9.93 -6.31 -4.58
CA ARG A 259 -9.37 -7.33 -5.45
C ARG A 259 -9.52 -6.91 -6.91
N MET A 260 -8.40 -6.90 -7.63
CA MET A 260 -8.32 -6.67 -9.08
C MET A 260 -8.05 -8.01 -9.77
N ASP A 261 -9.08 -8.61 -10.34
CA ASP A 261 -8.99 -9.90 -11.03
C ASP A 261 -8.30 -9.76 -12.39
N ARG A 262 -7.56 -10.79 -12.79
CA ARG A 262 -7.11 -10.93 -14.18
C ARG A 262 -8.32 -11.14 -15.08
N PRO A 263 -8.43 -10.52 -16.27
CA PRO A 263 -9.65 -10.55 -17.09
C PRO A 263 -10.17 -11.95 -17.46
N ASP A 264 -9.30 -12.95 -17.52
CA ASP A 264 -9.60 -14.36 -17.84
C ASP A 264 -9.83 -15.25 -16.61
N SER A 265 -9.86 -14.69 -15.40
CA SER A 265 -10.00 -15.45 -14.15
C SER A 265 -11.46 -15.61 -13.65
N GLY A 266 -12.43 -15.27 -14.50
CA GLY A 266 -13.88 -15.36 -14.24
C GLY A 266 -14.57 -16.54 -14.91
#